data_AF-A0A2N2N1Y0-F1
#
_entry.id   AF-A0A2N2N1Y0-F1
#
_cell.length_a   1.000
_cell.length_b   1.000
_cell.length_c   1.000
_cell.angle_alpha   90.00
_cell.angle_beta   90.00
_cell.angle_gamma   90.00
#
_symmetry.space_group_name_H-M   'P 1'
#
loop_
_entity.id
_entity.type
_entity.pdbx_description
1 polymer ?
#
loop_
_entity_poly.entity_id
_entity_poly.type
_entity_poly.pdbx_seq_one_letter_code
_entity_poly.pdbx_strand_id
1 'polypeptide(L)'
;MITSKYILPLLLFLLTLAAGFWVSKAGKPYNTGIFTLHKLLALAVVVLTTIAISGFLKTTQATSLITILIILAGLSVVALFATGALMSIQKTDNNAWLLIHQIAPFVLTGSTIAVILLLGKAG
;
A
#
# COMPACT_ATOMS: atom_id res chain seq x y z
N MET A 1 6.30 20.88 -11.96
CA MET A 1 5.66 21.05 -10.64
C MET A 1 5.25 19.68 -10.14
N ILE A 2 6.03 19.07 -9.26
CA ILE A 2 5.62 17.79 -8.73
C ILE A 2 4.46 18.04 -7.73
N THR A 3 3.49 17.13 -7.71
CA THR A 3 3.11 16.41 -6.48
C THR A 3 1.97 16.82 -5.54
N SER A 4 1.15 17.87 -5.67
CA SER A 4 0.08 18.04 -4.64
C SER A 4 -0.83 16.80 -4.48
N LYS A 5 -1.11 16.12 -5.61
CA LYS A 5 -1.90 14.88 -5.68
C LYS A 5 -1.23 13.65 -5.06
N TYR A 6 0.08 13.65 -4.82
CA TYR A 6 0.80 12.52 -4.20
C TYR A 6 1.36 12.82 -2.80
N ILE A 7 1.41 14.09 -2.38
CA ILE A 7 1.81 14.46 -1.01
C ILE A 7 0.86 13.87 0.03
N LEU A 8 -0.46 14.00 -0.20
CA LEU A 8 -1.46 13.47 0.72
C LEU A 8 -1.40 11.93 0.83
N PRO A 9 -1.40 11.15 -0.28
CA PRO A 9 -1.17 9.70 -0.22
C PRO A 9 0.13 9.32 0.51
N LEU A 10 1.22 10.05 0.29
CA LEU A 10 2.50 9.79 0.94
C LEU A 10 2.42 9.99 2.46
N LEU A 11 1.84 11.10 2.91
CA LEU A 11 1.64 11.37 4.34
C LEU A 11 0.76 10.30 5.00
N LEU A 12 -0.36 9.94 4.36
CA LEU A 12 -1.24 8.89 4.85
C LEU A 12 -0.54 7.52 4.87
N PHE A 13 0.35 7.25 3.93
CA PHE A 13 1.14 6.02 3.89
C PHE A 13 2.11 5.95 5.07
N LEU A 14 2.84 7.03 5.35
CA LEU A 14 3.71 7.10 6.53
C LEU A 14 2.92 6.91 7.83
N LEU A 15 1.74 7.52 7.93
CA LEU A 15 0.86 7.35 9.09
C LEU A 15 0.34 5.91 9.19
N THR A 16 0.05 5.26 8.05
CA THR A 16 -0.35 3.84 8.00
C THR A 16 0.76 2.95 8.54
N LEU A 17 2.02 3.18 8.15
CA LEU A 17 3.17 2.41 8.65
C LEU A 17 3.39 2.63 10.15
N ALA A 18 3.29 3.87 10.63
CA ALA A 18 3.39 4.18 12.05
C ALA A 18 2.29 3.47 12.86
N ALA A 19 1.05 3.49 12.37
CA ALA A 19 -0.07 2.77 12.98
C ALA A 19 0.16 1.25 12.96
N GLY A 20 0.67 0.68 11.87
CA GLY A 20 0.97 -0.74 11.77
C GLY A 20 2.06 -1.19 12.74
N PHE A 21 3.10 -0.38 12.92
CA PHE A 21 4.14 -0.61 13.93
C PHE A 21 3.55 -0.55 15.35
N TRP A 22 2.65 0.39 15.62
CA TRP A 22 1.95 0.47 16.90
C TRP A 22 1.08 -0.77 17.16
N VAL A 23 0.29 -1.21 16.18
CA VAL A 23 -0.45 -2.49 16.27
C VAL A 23 0.48 -3.65 16.60
N SER A 24 1.64 -3.72 15.93
CA SER A 24 2.63 -4.78 16.16
C SER A 24 3.18 -4.77 17.60
N LYS A 25 3.41 -3.59 18.17
CA LYS A 25 3.88 -3.43 19.56
C LYS A 25 2.80 -3.69 20.61
N ALA A 26 1.53 -3.39 20.31
CA ALA A 26 0.43 -3.60 21.24
C ALA A 26 0.16 -5.10 21.52
N GLY A 27 0.64 -5.98 20.66
CA GLY A 27 0.47 -7.42 20.80
C GLY A 27 -0.97 -7.88 20.55
N LYS A 28 -1.23 -9.17 20.74
CA LYS A 28 -2.56 -9.77 20.60
C LYS A 28 -3.25 -9.86 21.97
N PRO A 29 -4.59 -9.67 22.04
CA PRO A 29 -5.49 -9.31 20.95
C PRO A 29 -5.26 -7.87 20.48
N TYR A 30 -5.31 -7.64 19.17
CA TYR A 30 -5.05 -6.30 18.64
C TYR A 30 -6.05 -5.28 19.17
N ASN A 31 -5.57 -4.10 19.54
CA ASN A 31 -6.43 -2.97 19.90
C ASN A 31 -7.29 -2.58 18.69
N THR A 32 -8.60 -2.81 18.78
CA THR A 32 -9.58 -2.57 17.70
C THR A 32 -9.52 -1.13 17.16
N GLY A 33 -9.28 -0.14 18.02
CA GLY A 33 -9.20 1.26 17.62
C GLY A 33 -8.01 1.53 16.69
N ILE A 34 -6.80 1.18 17.14
CA ILE A 34 -5.56 1.38 16.36
C ILE A 34 -5.59 0.53 15.09
N PHE A 35 -6.09 -0.70 15.19
CA PHE A 35 -6.21 -1.61 14.05
C PHE A 35 -7.18 -1.11 12.97
N THR A 36 -8.32 -0.56 13.38
CA THR A 36 -9.30 0.06 12.47
C THR A 36 -8.70 1.28 11.80
N LEU A 37 -8.02 2.16 12.55
CA LEU A 37 -7.32 3.31 12.00
C LEU A 37 -6.27 2.91 10.97
N HIS A 38 -5.43 1.91 11.27
CA HIS A 38 -4.43 1.41 10.32
C HIS A 38 -5.07 0.95 9.00
N LYS A 39 -6.18 0.21 9.04
CA LYS A 39 -6.88 -0.26 7.83
C LYS A 39 -7.53 0.87 7.03
N LEU A 40 -8.16 1.83 7.70
CA LEU A 40 -8.80 2.97 7.02
C LEU A 40 -7.76 3.87 6.35
N LEU A 41 -6.62 4.12 7.02
CA LEU A 41 -5.51 4.85 6.44
C LEU A 41 -4.92 4.09 5.23
N ALA A 42 -4.68 2.78 5.37
CA ALA A 42 -4.20 1.95 4.26
C ALA A 42 -5.13 2.00 3.05
N LEU A 43 -6.45 1.92 3.28
CA LEU A 43 -7.44 2.01 2.21
C LEU A 43 -7.43 3.39 1.54
N ALA A 44 -7.36 4.48 2.32
CA ALA A 44 -7.28 5.83 1.79
C ALA A 44 -6.05 6.01 0.89
N VAL A 45 -4.89 5.49 1.31
CA VAL A 45 -3.65 5.51 0.50
C VAL A 45 -3.84 4.81 -0.83
N VAL A 46 -4.40 3.59 -0.82
CA VAL A 46 -4.61 2.81 -2.04
C VAL A 46 -5.56 3.52 -3.00
N VAL A 47 -6.69 4.04 -2.49
CA VAL A 47 -7.69 4.74 -3.30
C VAL A 47 -7.09 6.00 -3.92
N LEU A 48 -6.47 6.87 -3.12
CA LEU A 48 -5.93 8.13 -3.63
C LEU A 48 -4.77 7.90 -4.61
N THR A 49 -3.90 6.92 -4.35
CA THR A 49 -2.81 6.55 -5.26
C THR A 49 -3.35 6.02 -6.58
N THR A 50 -4.39 5.18 -6.53
CA THR A 50 -5.04 4.64 -7.73
C THR A 50 -5.68 5.74 -8.58
N ILE A 51 -6.35 6.71 -7.95
CA ILE A 51 -6.92 7.88 -8.64
C ILE A 51 -5.80 8.68 -9.32
N ALA A 52 -4.68 8.91 -8.62
CA ALA A 52 -3.57 9.68 -9.16
C ALA A 52 -2.90 9.00 -10.37
N ILE A 53 -2.62 7.69 -10.27
CA ILE A 53 -2.01 6.90 -11.35
C ILE A 53 -2.97 6.76 -12.54
N SER A 54 -4.24 6.45 -12.29
CA SER A 54 -5.24 6.30 -13.38
C SER A 54 -5.48 7.60 -14.15
N GLY A 55 -5.41 8.75 -13.48
CA GLY A 55 -5.45 10.04 -14.16
C GLY A 55 -4.29 10.23 -15.14
N PHE A 56 -3.09 9.76 -14.77
CA PHE A 56 -1.89 9.85 -15.60
C PHE A 56 -1.89 8.85 -16.77
N LEU A 57 -2.41 7.64 -16.55
CA LEU A 57 -2.55 6.61 -17.60
C LEU A 57 -3.55 7.01 -18.70
N LYS A 58 -4.46 7.95 -18.44
CA LYS A 58 -5.37 8.49 -19.46
C LYS A 58 -4.66 9.43 -20.43
N THR A 59 -3.53 10.02 -20.03
CA THR A 59 -2.80 11.01 -20.82
C THR A 59 -1.51 10.47 -21.41
N THR A 60 -1.08 9.28 -20.98
CA THR A 60 0.20 8.69 -21.35
C THR A 60 0.04 7.19 -21.62
N GLN A 61 0.64 6.70 -22.69
CA GLN A 61 0.57 5.28 -23.03
C GLN A 61 1.45 4.46 -22.08
N ALA A 62 0.87 3.43 -21.46
CA ALA A 62 1.61 2.53 -20.57
C ALA A 62 2.50 1.58 -21.38
N THR A 63 3.79 1.56 -21.06
CA THR A 63 4.71 0.53 -21.56
C THR A 63 4.47 -0.80 -20.86
N SER A 64 4.94 -1.91 -21.44
CA SER A 64 4.83 -3.24 -20.81
C SER A 64 5.44 -3.28 -19.41
N LEU A 65 6.54 -2.54 -19.18
CA LEU A 65 7.16 -2.41 -17.86
C LEU A 65 6.23 -1.72 -16.85
N ILE A 66 5.59 -0.60 -17.24
CA ILE A 66 4.64 0.11 -16.38
C ILE A 66 3.47 -0.81 -16.00
N THR A 67 2.92 -1.57 -16.96
CA THR A 67 1.84 -2.52 -16.73
C THR A 67 2.25 -3.61 -15.73
N ILE A 68 3.44 -4.20 -15.88
CA ILE A 68 3.96 -5.20 -14.94
C ILE A 68 4.09 -4.63 -13.52
N LEU A 69 4.61 -3.40 -13.38
CA LEU A 69 4.74 -2.75 -12.08
C LEU A 69 3.39 -2.43 -11.43
N ILE A 70 2.39 -2.04 -12.21
CA ILE A 70 1.01 -1.84 -11.72
C ILE A 70 0.41 -3.16 -11.23
N ILE A 71 0.59 -4.26 -11.96
CA ILE A 71 0.13 -5.58 -11.53
C ILE A 71 0.81 -6.00 -10.23
N LEU A 72 2.14 -5.80 -10.13
CA LEU A 72 2.90 -6.11 -8.92
C LEU A 72 2.45 -5.28 -7.72
N ALA A 73 2.17 -3.98 -7.92
CA ALA A 73 1.60 -3.12 -6.89
C ALA A 73 0.21 -3.60 -6.46
N GLY A 74 -0.66 -3.95 -7.41
CA GLY A 74 -1.99 -4.49 -7.14
C GLY A 74 -1.95 -5.78 -6.33
N LEU A 75 -1.09 -6.73 -6.72
CA LEU A 75 -0.87 -7.98 -5.97
C LEU A 75 -0.34 -7.71 -4.55
N SER A 76 0.54 -6.73 -4.39
CA SER A 76 1.07 -6.34 -3.07
C SER A 76 -0.03 -5.76 -2.16
N VAL A 77 -0.94 -4.95 -2.72
CA VAL A 77 -2.13 -4.45 -1.99
C VAL A 77 -3.02 -5.61 -1.56
N VAL A 78 -3.34 -6.54 -2.47
CA VAL A 78 -4.15 -7.72 -2.15
C VAL A 78 -3.49 -8.54 -1.04
N ALA A 79 -2.18 -8.79 -1.14
CA ALA A 79 -1.42 -9.50 -0.12
C ALA A 79 -1.48 -8.79 1.24
N LEU A 80 -1.32 -7.47 1.30
CA LEU A 80 -1.41 -6.68 2.53
C LEU A 80 -2.79 -6.81 3.20
N PHE A 81 -3.87 -6.61 2.46
CA PHE A 81 -5.23 -6.71 3.01
C PHE A 81 -5.60 -8.14 3.41
N ALA A 82 -5.25 -9.13 2.59
CA ALA A 82 -5.53 -10.53 2.86
C ALA A 82 -4.78 -11.01 4.12
N THR A 83 -3.46 -10.77 4.20
CA THR A 83 -2.67 -11.15 5.37
C THR A 83 -3.08 -10.39 6.63
N GLY A 84 -3.39 -9.09 6.52
CA GLY A 84 -3.90 -8.31 7.64
C GLY A 84 -5.27 -8.79 8.14
N ALA A 85 -6.14 -9.27 7.26
CA ALA A 85 -7.40 -9.91 7.63
C ALA A 85 -7.17 -11.27 8.32
N LEU A 86 -6.31 -12.13 7.75
CA LEU A 86 -5.97 -13.42 8.33
C LEU A 86 -5.34 -13.29 9.72
N MET A 87 -4.39 -12.35 9.90
CA MET A 87 -3.78 -12.08 11.20
C MET A 87 -4.77 -11.58 12.25
N SER A 88 -5.86 -10.93 11.83
CA SER A 88 -6.94 -10.46 12.72
C SER A 88 -7.82 -11.59 13.24
N ILE A 89 -7.95 -12.65 12.46
CA ILE A 89 -8.72 -13.84 12.84
C ILE A 89 -7.77 -14.68 13.69
N GLN A 90 -7.93 -14.65 15.01
CA GLN A 90 -7.03 -15.26 16.01
C GLN A 90 -6.85 -16.79 15.89
N LYS A 91 -7.37 -17.42 14.83
CA LYS A 91 -7.22 -18.85 14.53
C LYS A 91 -5.97 -19.19 13.71
N THR A 92 -5.32 -18.21 13.08
CA THR A 92 -4.13 -18.45 12.25
C THR A 92 -2.94 -17.63 12.73
N ASP A 93 -2.34 -18.04 13.86
CA ASP A 93 -1.04 -17.51 14.24
C ASP A 93 0.04 -18.17 13.38
N ASN A 94 0.35 -17.52 12.26
CA ASN A 94 1.32 -18.04 11.30
C ASN A 94 2.31 -16.94 10.96
N ASN A 95 3.58 -17.17 11.33
CA ASN A 95 4.70 -16.27 11.06
C ASN A 95 4.85 -15.95 9.58
N ALA A 96 4.40 -16.83 8.68
CA ALA A 96 4.39 -16.55 7.24
C ALA A 96 3.47 -15.38 6.87
N TRP A 97 2.29 -15.25 7.48
CA TRP A 97 1.39 -14.13 7.20
C TRP A 97 1.98 -12.80 7.64
N LEU A 98 2.61 -12.78 8.82
CA LEU A 98 3.31 -11.60 9.33
C LEU A 98 4.47 -11.22 8.41
N LEU A 99 5.29 -12.20 8.00
CA LEU A 99 6.43 -11.95 7.11
C LEU A 99 5.98 -11.39 5.75
N ILE A 100 4.93 -11.96 5.15
CA ILE A 100 4.36 -11.43 3.90
C ILE A 100 3.84 -10.01 4.13
N HIS A 101 3.12 -9.75 5.21
CA HIS A 101 2.60 -8.42 5.54
C HIS A 101 3.71 -7.38 5.78
N GLN A 102 4.88 -7.81 6.27
CA GLN A 102 6.04 -6.95 6.47
C GLN A 102 6.81 -6.66 5.18
N ILE A 103 6.88 -7.62 4.24
CA ILE A 103 7.62 -7.46 2.98
C ILE A 103 6.79 -6.76 1.90
N ALA A 104 5.50 -7.07 1.80
CA ALA A 104 4.59 -6.51 0.81
C ALA A 104 4.58 -4.96 0.71
N PRO A 105 4.68 -4.16 1.79
CA PRO A 105 4.68 -2.70 1.67
C PRO A 105 5.95 -2.18 0.98
N PHE A 106 7.10 -2.88 1.09
CA PHE A 106 8.31 -2.51 0.36
C PHE A 106 8.18 -2.77 -1.14
N VAL A 107 7.60 -3.91 -1.51
CA VAL A 107 7.33 -4.26 -2.92
C VAL A 107 6.32 -3.28 -3.52
N LEU A 108 5.25 -2.96 -2.78
CA LEU A 108 4.26 -1.95 -3.18
C LEU A 108 4.90 -0.58 -3.37
N THR A 109 5.72 -0.14 -2.43
CA THR A 109 6.36 1.19 -2.48
C THR A 109 7.33 1.27 -3.66
N GLY A 110 8.19 0.27 -3.83
CA GLY A 110 9.15 0.22 -4.94
C GLY A 110 8.48 0.21 -6.30
N SER A 111 7.44 -0.61 -6.48
CA SER A 111 6.67 -0.67 -7.73
C SER A 111 5.92 0.63 -8.00
N THR A 112 5.28 1.23 -6.99
CA THR A 112 4.55 2.49 -7.12
C THR A 112 5.48 3.66 -7.47
N ILE A 113 6.62 3.80 -6.79
CA ILE A 113 7.62 4.84 -7.10
C ILE A 113 8.14 4.66 -8.52
N ALA A 114 8.46 3.43 -8.94
CA ALA A 114 8.90 3.16 -10.30
C ALA A 114 7.85 3.56 -11.35
N VAL A 115 6.57 3.25 -11.12
CA VAL A 115 5.47 3.69 -12.00
C VAL A 115 5.40 5.21 -12.10
N ILE A 116 5.44 5.92 -10.97
CA ILE A 116 5.38 7.40 -10.95
C ILE A 116 6.56 8.01 -11.70
N LEU A 117 7.78 7.49 -11.50
CA LEU A 117 8.98 7.98 -12.17
C LEU A 117 8.98 7.70 -13.67
N LEU A 118 8.53 6.52 -14.10
CA LEU A 118 8.45 6.14 -15.51
C LEU A 118 7.37 6.94 -16.24
N LEU A 119 6.20 7.11 -15.64
CA LEU A 119 5.13 7.94 -16.19
C LEU A 119 5.53 9.42 -16.26
N GLY A 120 6.21 9.95 -15.24
CA GLY A 120 6.69 11.33 -15.23
C GLY A 120 7.81 11.63 -16.23
N LYS A 121 8.50 10.61 -16.77
CA LYS A 121 9.46 10.77 -17.87
C LYS A 121 8.82 10.65 -19.26
N ALA A 122 7.62 10.07 -19.34
CA ALA A 122 6.96 9.73 -20.60
C ALA A 122 5.92 10.76 -21.07
N GLY A 123 5.68 11.82 -20.28
CA GLY A 123 4.86 12.98 -20.65
C GLY A 123 5.71 14.25 -20.63
#